data_AF-A0A7X6Q719-F1
#
_entry.id   AF-A0A7X6Q719-F1
#
_cell.length_a   1.000
_cell.length_b   1.000
_cell.length_c   1.000
_cell.angle_alpha   90.00
_cell.angle_beta   90.00
_cell.angle_gamma   90.00
#
_symmetry.space_group_name_H-M   'P 1'
#
loop_
_entity.id
_entity.type
_entity.pdbx_description
1 polymer ?
#
loop_
_entity_poly.entity_id
_entity_poly.type
_entity_poly.pdbx_seq_one_letter_code
_entity_poly.pdbx_strand_id
1 'polypeptide(L)' 'PKIGEAAAFGGALQAYWCLLGEGASIAEIVTEHVELERESACLPIEENVKEYAAAYQTYLKYVSAVEEIFS' A
#
# COMPACT_ATOMS: atom_id res chain seq x y z
N PRO A 1 -9.03 0.32 -0.18
CA PRO A 1 -10.10 -0.10 0.75
C PRO A 1 -11.25 0.90 0.67
N LYS A 2 -12.51 0.46 0.72
CA LYS A 2 -13.65 1.40 0.72
C LYS A 2 -13.71 2.26 1.99
N ILE A 3 -13.13 1.78 3.09
CA ILE A 3 -13.02 2.51 4.34
C ILE A 3 -11.74 3.37 4.31
N GLY A 4 -11.89 4.69 4.49
CA GLY A 4 -10.77 5.65 4.48
C GLY A 4 -9.85 5.55 5.70
N GLU A 5 -10.33 5.04 6.82
CA GLU A 5 -9.57 4.89 8.08
C GLU A 5 -8.82 3.54 8.14
N ALA A 6 -7.95 3.29 7.16
CA ALA A 6 -7.31 1.99 6.97
C ALA A 6 -6.49 1.51 8.20
N ALA A 7 -5.83 2.44 8.91
CA ALA A 7 -5.03 2.10 10.08
C ALA A 7 -5.88 1.66 11.29
N ALA A 8 -6.95 2.40 11.60
CA ALA A 8 -7.84 2.08 12.71
C ALA A 8 -8.60 0.76 12.44
N PHE A 9 -9.08 0.58 11.20
CA PHE A 9 -9.75 -0.64 10.79
C PHE A 9 -8.83 -1.86 10.85
N GLY A 10 -7.57 -1.73 10.40
CA GLY A 10 -6.57 -2.78 10.54
C GLY A 10 -6.31 -3.17 11.99
N GLY A 11 -6.22 -2.20 12.90
CA GLY A 11 -6.09 -2.46 14.34
C GLY A 11 -7.29 -3.22 14.93
N ALA A 12 -8.51 -2.90 14.49
CA ALA A 12 -9.71 -3.62 14.91
C ALA A 12 -9.72 -5.08 14.42
N LEU A 13 -9.30 -5.35 13.17
CA LEU A 13 -9.19 -6.72 12.64
C LEU A 13 -8.12 -7.53 13.38
N GLN A 14 -7.00 -6.91 13.75
CA GLN A 14 -5.96 -7.55 14.56
C GLN A 14 -6.47 -7.88 15.97
N ALA A 15 -7.20 -6.97 16.61
CA ALA A 15 -7.82 -7.23 17.90
C ALA A 15 -8.84 -8.37 17.83
N TYR A 16 -9.64 -8.41 16.75
CA TYR A 16 -10.59 -9.49 16.49
C TYR A 16 -9.90 -10.84 16.27
N TRP A 17 -8.79 -10.87 15.54
CA TRP A 17 -7.98 -12.08 15.38
C TRP A 17 -7.44 -12.60 16.72
N CYS A 18 -6.91 -11.71 17.57
CA CYS A 18 -6.47 -12.06 18.91
C CYS A 18 -7.60 -12.66 19.78
N LEU A 19 -8.85 -12.19 19.59
CA LEU A 19 -10.02 -12.71 20.29
C LEU A 19 -10.40 -14.12 19.85
N LEU A 20 -10.29 -14.43 18.55
CA LEU A 20 -10.61 -15.75 18.00
C LEU A 20 -9.59 -16.82 18.40
N GLY A 21 -8.33 -16.43 18.66
CA GLY A 21 -7.31 -17.29 19.24
C GLY A 21 -6.68 -18.28 18.25
N GLU A 22 -6.12 -19.37 18.78
CA GLU A 22 -5.37 -20.35 17.99
C GLU A 22 -6.28 -21.07 16.97
N GLY A 23 -5.88 -21.01 15.69
CA GLY A 23 -6.61 -21.61 14.57
C GLY A 23 -7.31 -20.61 13.66
N ALA A 24 -7.47 -19.35 14.08
CA ALA A 24 -8.02 -18.30 13.23
C ALA A 24 -6.99 -17.78 12.21
N SER A 25 -7.37 -17.72 10.94
CA SER A 25 -6.55 -17.13 9.88
C SER A 25 -6.85 -15.65 9.74
N ILE A 26 -5.86 -14.79 10.00
CA ILE A 26 -5.98 -13.35 9.73
C ILE A 26 -6.29 -13.07 8.25
N ALA A 27 -5.83 -13.92 7.33
CA ALA A 27 -6.11 -13.77 5.91
C ALA A 27 -7.60 -14.01 5.59
N GLU A 28 -8.24 -14.98 6.24
CA GLU A 28 -9.68 -15.23 6.08
C GLU A 28 -10.51 -14.08 6.64
N ILE A 29 -10.16 -13.59 7.83
CA ILE A 29 -10.78 -12.42 8.47
C ILE A 29 -10.68 -11.18 7.58
N VAL A 30 -9.49 -10.92 7.02
CA VAL A 30 -9.29 -9.81 6.09
C VAL A 30 -10.10 -10.00 4.81
N THR A 31 -10.16 -11.22 4.27
CA THR A 31 -10.94 -11.52 3.05
C THR A 31 -12.45 -11.30 3.28
N GLU A 32 -12.95 -11.63 4.46
CA GLU A 32 -14.36 -11.45 4.84
C GLU A 32 -14.73 -9.97 5.04
N HIS A 33 -13.84 -9.17 5.63
CA HIS A 33 -14.19 -7.82 6.09
C HIS A 33 -13.60 -6.67 5.24
N VAL A 34 -12.56 -6.90 4.43
CA VAL A 34 -11.92 -5.86 3.63
C VAL A 34 -12.47 -5.84 2.20
N GLU A 35 -13.27 -4.83 1.90
CA GLU A 35 -13.68 -4.54 0.53
C GLU A 35 -12.74 -3.54 -0.16
N LEU A 36 -12.26 -3.93 -1.34
CA LEU A 36 -11.50 -3.05 -2.23
C LEU A 36 -12.44 -2.36 -3.21
N GLU A 37 -12.24 -1.05 -3.40
CA GLU A 37 -12.90 -0.30 -4.46
C GLU A 37 -12.24 -0.65 -5.79
N ARG A 38 -12.80 -1.64 -6.48
CA ARG A 38 -12.23 -2.16 -7.74
C ARG A 38 -12.33 -1.16 -8.90
N GLU A 39 -13.27 -0.23 -8.83
CA GLU A 39 -13.43 0.84 -9.83
C GLU A 39 -12.26 1.84 -9.81
N SER A 40 -11.58 1.96 -8.67
CA SER A 40 -10.36 2.76 -8.51
C SER A 40 -9.08 1.98 -8.88
N ALA A 41 -9.19 0.77 -9.42
CA ALA A 41 -8.04 0.01 -9.87
C ALA A 41 -7.39 0.68 -11.08
N CYS A 42 -6.11 1.02 -10.96
CA CYS A 42 -5.31 1.53 -12.08
C CYS A 42 -4.31 0.44 -12.49
N LEU A 43 -4.34 0.06 -13.76
CA LEU A 43 -3.33 -0.82 -14.35
C LEU A 43 -2.26 0.03 -15.03
N PRO A 44 -0.98 -0.34 -14.90
CA PRO A 44 0.08 0.41 -15.53
C PRO A 44 -0.03 0.34 -17.07
N ILE A 45 0.20 1.47 -17.72
CA ILE A 45 0.40 1.54 -19.17
C ILE A 45 1.87 1.20 -19.43
N GLU A 46 2.14 0.11 -20.15
CA GLU A 46 3.49 -0.45 -20.29
C GLU A 46 4.52 0.56 -20.83
N GLU A 47 4.10 1.40 -21.79
CA GLU A 47 4.93 2.46 -22.35
C GLU A 47 5.33 3.50 -21.29
N ASN A 48 4.35 3.98 -20.52
CA ASN A 48 4.58 4.94 -19.44
C ASN A 48 5.50 4.39 -18.35
N VAL A 49 5.49 3.07 -18.09
CA VAL A 49 6.41 2.45 -17.12
C VAL A 49 7.87 2.64 -17.55
N LYS A 50 8.17 2.45 -18.85
CA LYS A 50 9.52 2.60 -19.40
C LYS A 50 9.98 4.06 -19.34
N GLU A 51 9.12 4.99 -19.73
CA GLU A 51 9.42 6.43 -19.68
C GLU A 51 9.58 6.93 -18.24
N TYR A 52 8.67 6.52 -17.34
CA TYR A 52 8.73 6.90 -15.94
C TYR A 52 9.98 6.37 -15.25
N ALA A 53 10.44 5.16 -15.58
CA ALA A 53 11.68 4.62 -15.04
C ALA A 53 12.89 5.50 -15.37
N ALA A 54 12.99 6.01 -16.60
CA ALA A 54 14.06 6.93 -16.99
C ALA A 54 13.96 8.29 -16.27
N ALA A 55 12.75 8.83 -16.14
CA ALA A 55 12.51 10.07 -15.40
C ALA A 55 12.85 9.91 -13.90
N TYR A 56 12.47 8.79 -13.29
CA TYR A 56 12.75 8.48 -11.89
C TYR A 56 14.24 8.36 -11.59
N GLN A 57 15.02 7.76 -12.49
CA GLN A 57 16.49 7.72 -12.36
C GLN A 57 17.11 9.13 -12.40
N THR A 58 16.56 10.02 -13.23
CA THR A 58 16.99 11.42 -13.29
C THR A 58 16.67 12.14 -11.99
N TYR A 59 15.46 11.95 -11.44
CA TYR A 59 15.06 12.47 -10.14
C TYR A 59 16.01 12.02 -9.02
N LEU A 60 16.33 10.73 -8.94
CA LEU A 60 17.23 10.19 -7.90
C LEU A 60 18.64 10.81 -7.95
N LYS A 61 19.18 11.07 -9.15
CA LYS A 61 20.46 11.77 -9.30
C LYS A 61 20.41 13.16 -8.68
N TYR A 62 19.33 13.90 -8.90
CA TYR A 62 19.18 15.24 -8.34
C TYR A 62 18.96 15.21 -6.83
N VAL A 63 18.13 14.28 -6.32
CA VAL A 63 17.94 14.10 -4.87
C VAL A 63 19.27 13.82 -4.19
N SER A 64 20.06 12.86 -4.71
CA SER A 64 21.37 12.53 -4.16
C SER A 64 22.33 13.73 -4.21
N ALA A 65 22.29 14.54 -5.27
CA ALA A 65 23.15 15.73 -5.38
C ALA A 65 22.83 16.84 -4.37
N VAL A 66 21.61 16.88 -3.82
CA VAL A 66 21.20 17.89 -2.83
C VAL A 66 21.03 17.33 -1.42
N GLU A 67 21.14 16.02 -1.23
CA GLU A 67 20.96 15.32 0.04
C GLU A 67 21.90 15.87 1.13
N GLU A 68 23.16 16.13 0.79
CA GLU A 68 24.16 16.70 1.70
C GLU A 68 23.84 18.13 2.16
N ILE A 69 22.95 18.85 1.46
CA ILE A 69 22.54 20.23 1.82
C ILE A 69 21.42 20.22 2.87
N PHE A 70 20.66 19.14 2.98
CA PHE A 70 19.48 19.02 3.83
C PHE A 70 19.63 18.00 4.97
N SER A 71 20.84 17.46 5.17
CA SER A 71 21.18 16.50 6.23
C SER A 71 21.84 17.17 7.44
#